data_AF-R4I7Q1-F1
#
_entry.id   AF-R4I7Q1-F1
#
_cell.length_a   1.000
_cell.length_b   1.000
_cell.length_c   1.000
_cell.angle_alpha   90.00
_cell.angle_beta   90.00
_cell.angle_gamma   90.00
#
_symmetry.space_group_name_H-M   'P 1'
#
loop_
_entity.id
_entity.type
_entity.pdbx_description
1 polymer ?
#
loop_
_entity_poly.entity_id
_entity_poly.type
_entity_poly.pdbx_seq_one_letter_code
_entity_poly.pdbx_strand_id
1 'polypeptide(L)'
;VARDSGVAAIAEHGGKIIYTDTDKIIFSGNGYTRRIPLIMYQRSNKNTCMQQKSQVHQGKCIKKGQILADGAATVGGELALGKNVLVAYMPWEGYNSEDAVLISERLVYEDIYTS
;
A
#
# COMPACT_ATOMS: atom_id res chain seq x y z
N VAL A 1 7.73 -1.64 -11.97
CA VAL A 1 7.81 -0.40 -11.15
C VAL A 1 7.56 -0.65 -9.68
N ALA A 2 6.31 -0.87 -9.22
CA ALA A 2 6.04 -1.10 -7.78
C ALA A 2 6.69 -2.39 -7.24
N ARG A 3 6.77 -3.44 -8.06
CA ARG A 3 7.51 -4.67 -7.72
C ARG A 3 9.03 -4.48 -7.63
N ASP A 4 9.58 -3.65 -8.51
CA ASP A 4 11.03 -3.46 -8.65
C ASP A 4 11.57 -2.38 -7.70
N SER A 5 10.69 -1.62 -7.05
CA SER A 5 11.06 -0.58 -6.09
C SER A 5 11.59 -1.13 -4.77
N GLY A 6 11.39 -2.43 -4.51
CA GLY A 6 11.79 -3.08 -3.25
C GLY A 6 10.94 -2.72 -2.03
N VAL A 7 9.89 -1.93 -2.19
CA VAL A 7 9.03 -1.48 -1.08
C VAL A 7 7.95 -2.51 -0.73
N ALA A 8 7.50 -3.30 -1.70
CA ALA A 8 6.53 -4.38 -1.48
C ALA A 8 7.20 -5.67 -1.01
N ALA A 9 6.55 -6.43 -0.11
CA ALA A 9 7.05 -7.72 0.34
C ALA A 9 6.65 -8.82 -0.67
N ILE A 10 7.64 -9.54 -1.22
CA ILE A 10 7.43 -10.54 -2.27
C ILE A 10 7.79 -11.94 -1.74
N ALA A 11 7.00 -12.94 -2.11
CA ALA A 11 7.26 -14.34 -1.79
C ALA A 11 8.44 -14.88 -2.58
N GLU A 12 9.54 -15.23 -1.92
CA GLU A 12 10.68 -15.91 -2.57
C GLU A 12 10.36 -17.36 -2.95
N HIS A 13 9.46 -17.99 -2.22
CA HIS A 13 9.06 -19.38 -2.40
C HIS A 13 7.54 -19.54 -2.31
N GLY A 14 7.02 -20.58 -2.95
CA GLY A 14 5.63 -20.98 -2.80
C GLY A 14 5.38 -21.72 -1.48
N GLY A 15 4.15 -21.68 -0.99
CA GLY A 15 3.76 -22.31 0.26
C GLY A 15 2.34 -21.97 0.66
N LYS A 16 1.95 -22.34 1.88
CA LYS A 16 0.67 -22.01 2.50
C LYS A 16 0.89 -21.10 3.70
N ILE A 17 0.10 -20.04 3.80
CA ILE A 17 0.17 -19.10 4.93
C ILE A 17 -0.38 -19.78 6.17
N ILE A 18 0.45 -19.85 7.21
CA ILE A 18 0.08 -20.40 8.51
C ILE A 18 -0.49 -19.30 9.40
N TYR A 19 0.09 -18.10 9.33
CA TYR A 19 -0.27 -17.01 10.21
C TYR A 19 0.09 -15.67 9.56
N THR A 20 -0.79 -14.68 9.72
CA THR A 20 -0.57 -13.30 9.30
C THR A 20 -0.85 -12.40 10.47
N ASP A 21 0.08 -11.50 10.75
CA ASP A 21 -0.05 -10.41 11.70
C ASP A 21 0.19 -9.08 10.98
N THR A 22 0.13 -7.99 11.73
CA THR A 22 0.48 -6.66 11.28
C THR A 22 1.99 -6.52 11.08
N ASP A 23 2.81 -7.14 11.94
CA ASP A 23 4.27 -7.03 11.93
C ASP A 23 4.98 -8.14 11.16
N LYS A 24 4.29 -9.23 10.80
CA LYS A 24 4.92 -10.41 10.18
C LYS A 24 3.93 -11.29 9.43
N ILE A 25 4.46 -12.03 8.46
CA ILE A 25 3.77 -13.09 7.74
C ILE A 25 4.56 -14.40 7.94
N ILE A 26 3.87 -15.48 8.28
CA ILE A 26 4.46 -16.81 8.44
C ILE A 26 3.81 -17.76 7.43
N PHE A 27 4.64 -18.41 6.64
CA PHE A 27 4.20 -19.40 5.66
C PHE A 27 5.05 -20.66 5.75
N SER A 28 4.47 -21.80 5.36
CA SER A 28 5.18 -23.07 5.22
C SER A 28 5.13 -23.58 3.79
N GLY A 29 6.26 -24.06 3.31
CA GLY A 29 6.41 -24.70 2.01
C GLY A 29 7.54 -25.71 2.06
N ASN A 30 7.42 -26.81 1.32
CA ASN A 30 8.45 -27.85 1.18
C ASN A 30 9.11 -28.28 2.50
N GLY A 31 8.32 -28.46 3.57
CA GLY A 31 8.79 -28.95 4.87
C GLY A 31 9.46 -27.91 5.78
N TYR A 32 9.55 -26.64 5.38
CA TYR A 32 10.07 -25.56 6.21
C TYR A 32 9.01 -24.51 6.51
N THR A 33 9.20 -23.77 7.61
CA THR A 33 8.39 -22.60 7.98
C THR A 33 9.28 -21.37 7.92
N ARG A 34 8.83 -20.32 7.21
CA ARG A 34 9.55 -19.04 7.10
C ARG A 34 8.71 -17.91 7.65
N ARG A 35 9.39 -16.95 8.28
CA ARG A 35 8.84 -15.70 8.78
C ARG A 35 9.37 -14.54 7.94
N ILE A 36 8.47 -13.69 7.47
CA ILE A 36 8.77 -12.43 6.78
C ILE A 36 8.34 -11.30 7.73
N PRO A 37 9.27 -10.52 8.30
CA PRO A 37 8.91 -9.31 9.04
C PRO A 37 8.41 -8.24 8.07
N LEU A 38 7.41 -7.48 8.50
CA LEU A 38 6.87 -6.33 7.78
C LEU A 38 7.36 -5.03 8.43
N ILE A 39 7.60 -4.03 7.59
CA ILE A 39 7.99 -2.70 8.04
C ILE A 39 6.75 -1.97 8.58
N MET A 40 6.80 -1.52 9.83
CA MET A 40 5.70 -0.81 10.48
C MET A 40 6.15 0.57 10.94
N TYR A 41 5.46 1.62 10.48
CA TYR A 41 5.62 3.02 10.88
C TYR A 41 7.09 3.51 10.91
N GLN A 42 7.89 3.09 9.92
CA GLN A 42 9.28 3.50 9.83
C GLN A 42 9.40 4.86 9.12
N ARG A 43 10.26 5.75 9.62
CA ARG A 43 10.52 7.04 8.98
C ARG A 43 11.47 6.88 7.79
N SER A 44 11.13 7.46 6.65
CA SER A 44 12.02 7.54 5.48
C SER A 44 13.04 8.68 5.61
N ASN A 45 14.07 8.66 4.75
CA ASN A 45 15.06 9.75 4.66
C ASN A 45 14.43 11.12 4.33
N LYS A 46 13.22 11.14 3.74
CA LYS A 46 12.45 12.35 3.43
C LYS A 46 11.26 12.56 4.37
N ASN A 47 11.29 11.96 5.57
CA ASN A 47 10.27 12.09 6.62
C ASN A 47 8.87 11.59 6.23
N THR A 48 8.74 10.68 5.26
CA THR A 48 7.47 10.01 4.98
C THR A 48 7.34 8.72 5.77
N CYS A 49 6.11 8.27 6.01
CA CYS A 49 5.83 7.00 6.67
C CYS A 49 6.05 5.82 5.70
N MET A 50 6.90 4.88 6.10
CA MET A 50 7.06 3.58 5.46
C MET A 50 6.30 2.55 6.27
N GLN A 51 5.23 2.03 5.68
CA GLN A 51 4.42 0.97 6.26
C GLN A 51 4.12 -0.07 5.18
N GLN A 52 4.27 -1.33 5.55
CA GLN A 52 3.85 -2.47 4.75
C GLN A 52 2.56 -3.04 5.34
N LYS A 53 1.58 -3.30 4.48
CA LYS A 53 0.29 -3.88 4.86
C LYS A 53 0.10 -5.21 4.15
N SER A 54 -0.10 -6.28 4.93
CA SER A 54 -0.33 -7.62 4.38
C SER A 54 -1.59 -7.66 3.51
N GLN A 55 -1.49 -8.31 2.35
CA GLN A 55 -2.57 -8.52 1.37
C GLN A 55 -3.08 -9.98 1.36
N VAL A 56 -2.60 -10.78 2.32
CA VAL A 56 -2.78 -12.22 2.32
C VAL A 56 -3.34 -12.72 3.64
N HIS A 57 -4.28 -13.65 3.55
CA HIS A 57 -4.98 -14.23 4.70
C HIS A 57 -4.47 -15.63 5.02
N GLN A 58 -4.67 -16.04 6.27
CA GLN A 58 -4.35 -17.38 6.75
C GLN A 58 -5.01 -18.45 5.87
N GLY A 59 -4.27 -19.53 5.61
CA GLY A 59 -4.75 -20.67 4.83
C GLY A 59 -4.63 -20.51 3.31
N LYS A 60 -4.34 -19.32 2.79
CA LYS A 60 -4.15 -19.09 1.36
C LYS A 60 -2.80 -19.65 0.88
N CYS A 61 -2.81 -20.28 -0.29
CA CYS A 61 -1.58 -20.72 -0.96
C CYS A 61 -0.97 -19.55 -1.75
N ILE A 62 0.35 -19.42 -1.65
CA ILE A 62 1.14 -18.40 -2.32
C ILE A 62 2.10 -19.05 -3.32
N LYS A 63 2.37 -18.35 -4.42
CA LYS A 63 3.36 -18.75 -5.42
C LYS A 63 4.63 -17.90 -5.29
N LYS A 64 5.76 -18.45 -5.75
CA LYS A 64 7.00 -17.67 -5.89
C LYS A 64 6.74 -16.44 -6.76
N GLY A 65 7.23 -15.28 -6.31
CA GLY A 65 7.07 -13.99 -6.97
C GLY A 65 5.75 -13.27 -6.69
N GLN A 66 4.85 -13.86 -5.89
CA GLN A 66 3.60 -13.21 -5.50
C GLN A 66 3.83 -12.13 -4.44
N ILE A 67 3.10 -11.03 -4.54
CA ILE A 67 3.15 -9.94 -3.56
C ILE A 67 2.33 -10.35 -2.33
N LEU A 68 2.98 -10.24 -1.16
CA LEU A 68 2.44 -10.64 0.14
C LEU A 68 1.98 -9.45 0.97
N ALA A 69 2.68 -8.33 0.85
CA ALA A 69 2.31 -7.07 1.48
C ALA A 69 2.60 -5.91 0.54
N ASP A 70 1.65 -4.98 0.48
CA ASP A 70 1.84 -3.70 -0.20
C ASP A 70 2.68 -2.78 0.68
N GLY A 71 3.54 -1.98 0.07
CA GLY A 71 4.30 -0.94 0.73
C GLY A 71 3.64 0.44 0.67
N ALA A 72 4.38 1.45 1.12
CA ALA A 72 3.94 2.85 1.02
C ALA A 72 3.67 3.22 -0.45
N ALA A 73 2.52 3.86 -0.70
CA ALA A 73 2.04 4.25 -2.03
C ALA A 73 1.89 3.09 -3.04
N THR A 74 1.52 1.89 -2.58
CA THR A 74 1.16 0.77 -3.45
C THR A 74 -0.15 0.13 -3.03
N VAL A 75 -0.93 -0.36 -4.00
CA VAL A 75 -2.18 -1.09 -3.77
C VAL A 75 -2.23 -2.26 -4.76
N GLY A 76 -2.42 -3.47 -4.27
CA GLY A 76 -2.53 -4.67 -5.12
C GLY A 76 -1.25 -4.95 -5.92
N GLY A 77 -0.10 -4.50 -5.43
CA GLY A 77 1.18 -4.61 -6.14
C GLY A 77 1.41 -3.59 -7.26
N GLU A 78 0.50 -2.63 -7.43
CA GLU A 78 0.64 -1.52 -8.37
C GLU A 78 0.92 -0.21 -7.64
N LEU A 79 1.46 0.76 -8.37
CA LEU A 79 1.80 2.07 -7.82
C LEU A 79 0.53 2.91 -7.65
N ALA A 80 0.33 3.44 -6.44
CA ALA A 80 -0.83 4.24 -6.07
C ALA A 80 -0.38 5.52 -5.36
N LEU A 81 0.04 6.52 -6.13
CA LEU A 81 0.59 7.80 -5.62
C LEU A 81 -0.48 8.79 -5.12
N GLY A 82 -1.76 8.52 -5.36
CA GLY A 82 -2.84 9.45 -5.07
C GLY A 82 -4.19 8.75 -4.97
N LYS A 83 -5.25 9.52 -5.21
CA LYS A 83 -6.64 9.07 -5.07
C LYS A 83 -7.44 9.45 -6.31
N ASN A 84 -8.39 8.59 -6.66
CA ASN A 84 -9.38 8.90 -7.68
C ASN A 84 -10.44 9.82 -7.07
N VAL A 85 -10.64 10.99 -7.67
CA VAL A 85 -11.63 11.99 -7.24
C VAL A 85 -12.47 12.43 -8.43
N LEU A 86 -13.72 12.81 -8.17
CA LEU A 86 -14.59 13.40 -9.18
C LEU A 86 -14.18 14.86 -9.41
N VAL A 87 -13.98 15.24 -10.67
CA VAL A 87 -13.53 16.59 -11.06
C VAL A 87 -14.57 17.24 -11.94
N ALA A 88 -14.87 18.52 -11.68
CA ALA A 88 -15.68 19.36 -12.54
C ALA A 88 -14.81 20.49 -13.12
N TYR A 89 -14.90 20.69 -14.44
CA TYR A 89 -14.18 21.74 -15.14
C TYR A 89 -15.14 22.90 -15.44
N MET A 90 -15.22 23.85 -14.51
CA MET A 90 -16.05 25.05 -14.67
C MET A 90 -15.48 26.20 -13.83
N PRO A 91 -15.63 27.47 -14.25
CA PRO A 91 -15.36 28.61 -13.38
C PRO A 91 -16.31 28.57 -12.18
N TRP A 92 -15.80 28.83 -10.98
CA TRP A 92 -16.61 28.84 -9.75
C TRP A 92 -16.36 30.12 -8.94
N GLU A 93 -17.22 31.12 -9.15
CA GLU A 93 -17.24 32.38 -8.40
C GLU A 93 -15.87 33.08 -8.22
N GLY A 94 -14.94 32.84 -9.16
CA GLY A 94 -13.57 33.38 -9.10
C GLY A 94 -12.62 32.67 -8.13
N TYR A 95 -13.09 31.69 -7.35
CA TYR A 95 -12.26 30.94 -6.40
C TYR A 95 -11.25 30.00 -7.07
N ASN A 96 -11.48 29.60 -8.32
CA ASN A 96 -10.51 28.87 -9.17
C ASN A 96 -9.87 29.77 -10.23
N SER A 97 -9.66 31.04 -9.92
CA SER A 97 -8.89 31.92 -10.80
C SER A 97 -7.44 31.43 -10.90
N GLU A 98 -6.86 31.55 -12.10
CA GLU A 98 -5.50 31.12 -12.42
C GLU A 98 -5.26 29.64 -12.10
N ASP A 99 -4.39 29.34 -11.13
CA ASP A 99 -3.97 27.99 -10.76
C ASP A 99 -4.64 27.48 -9.47
N ALA A 100 -5.64 28.21 -8.94
CA ALA A 100 -6.33 27.84 -7.72
C ALA A 100 -7.26 26.62 -7.91
N VAL A 101 -7.21 25.67 -6.98
CA VAL A 101 -8.05 24.47 -6.98
C VAL A 101 -9.01 24.52 -5.79
N LEU A 102 -10.31 24.46 -6.06
CA LEU A 102 -11.30 24.22 -5.02
C LEU A 102 -11.41 22.72 -4.73
N ILE A 103 -11.51 22.41 -3.45
CA ILE A 103 -11.72 21.05 -2.97
C ILE A 103 -13.01 20.97 -2.18
N SER A 104 -13.67 19.82 -2.26
CA SER A 104 -14.80 19.52 -1.38
C SER A 104 -14.29 19.27 0.04
N GLU A 105 -14.99 19.80 1.03
CA GLU A 105 -14.76 19.52 2.46
C GLU A 105 -14.79 18.02 2.78
N ARG A 106 -15.50 17.21 1.96
CA ARG A 106 -15.52 15.76 2.07
C ARG A 106 -14.11 15.15 2.03
N LEU A 107 -13.20 15.74 1.25
CA LEU A 107 -11.82 15.25 1.15
C LEU A 107 -11.06 15.35 2.48
N VAL A 108 -11.47 16.29 3.35
CA VAL A 108 -10.93 16.46 4.71
C VAL A 108 -11.62 15.49 5.67
N TYR A 109 -12.95 15.46 5.69
CA TYR A 109 -13.70 14.63 6.63
C TYR A 109 -13.51 13.11 6.43
N GLU A 110 -13.20 12.68 5.21
CA GLU A 110 -12.97 11.27 4.87
C GLU A 110 -11.47 10.90 4.82
N ASP A 111 -10.57 11.77 5.27
CA ASP A 111 -9.12 11.53 5.31
C ASP A 111 -8.51 11.09 3.96
N ILE A 112 -9.07 11.56 2.84
CA ILE A 112 -8.71 11.06 1.50
C ILE A 112 -7.27 11.43 1.14
N TYR A 113 -6.85 12.65 1.49
CA TYR A 113 -5.49 13.15 1.23
C TYR A 113 -4.65 13.31 2.52
N THR A 114 -5.00 12.58 3.59
CA THR A 114 -4.21 12.53 4.82
C THR A 114 -3.00 11.60 4.64
N SER A 115 -1.83 12.01 5.16
CA SER A 115 -0.53 11.31 4.99
C SER A 115 0.27 11.18 6.29
#